data_AF-A0A6P0JW04-F1
#
_entry.id   AF-A0A6P0JW04-F1
#
_cell.length_a   1.000
_cell.length_b   1.000
_cell.length_c   1.000
_cell.angle_alpha   90.00
_cell.angle_beta   90.00
_cell.angle_gamma   90.00
#
_symmetry.space_group_name_H-M   'P 1'
#
loop_
_entity.id
_entity.type
_entity.pdbx_description
1 polymer ?
#
loop_
_entity_poly.entity_id
_entity_poly.type
_entity_poly.pdbx_seq_one_letter_code
_entity_poly.pdbx_strand_id
1 'polypeptide(L)'
;MKIEIDSRDFEEKCYCHLCGNLFVPRLDAIARAYNDRGDWVSDVCPKCLAAGTDGIAARMRQRAHYLRMAAAELERLAGGEINAPSLEELTVMNQVIQALQS
;
A
#
# COMPACT_ATOMS: atom_id res chain seq x y z
N MET A 1 -19.92 0.92 4.37
CA MET A 1 -18.79 1.72 3.82
C MET A 1 -19.37 2.82 2.95
N LYS A 2 -18.81 4.02 3.06
CA LYS A 2 -19.14 5.18 2.22
C LYS A 2 -17.86 5.71 1.58
N ILE A 3 -17.96 6.30 0.38
CA ILE A 3 -16.85 7.01 -0.26
C ILE A 3 -17.29 8.46 -0.45
N GLU A 4 -16.45 9.39 -0.01
CA GLU A 4 -16.71 10.83 -0.06
C GLU A 4 -15.53 11.56 -0.70
N ILE A 5 -15.78 12.76 -1.22
CA ILE A 5 -14.73 13.65 -1.71
C ILE A 5 -14.34 14.59 -0.57
N ASP A 6 -13.05 14.68 -0.30
CA ASP A 6 -12.44 15.47 0.76
C ASP A 6 -11.29 16.32 0.22
N SER A 7 -10.92 17.41 0.91
CA SER A 7 -9.73 18.19 0.59
C SER A 7 -8.45 17.40 0.94
N ARG A 8 -7.41 17.57 0.13
CA ARG A 8 -6.12 16.90 0.33
C ARG A 8 -5.14 17.78 1.11
N ASP A 9 -4.65 17.27 2.23
CA ASP A 9 -3.63 17.94 3.06
C ASP A 9 -2.18 17.58 2.65
N PHE A 10 -1.86 17.70 1.36
CA PHE A 10 -0.48 17.71 0.82
C PHE A 10 0.36 16.40 0.84
N GLU A 11 -0.20 15.19 0.88
CA GLU A 11 0.63 13.97 0.70
C GLU A 11 1.02 13.73 -0.77
N GLU A 12 2.31 13.68 -1.14
CA GLU A 12 2.78 13.46 -2.54
C GLU A 12 2.27 12.15 -3.19
N LYS A 13 2.06 11.09 -2.38
CA LYS A 13 1.59 9.78 -2.83
C LYS A 13 0.56 9.23 -1.86
N CYS A 14 -0.56 8.77 -2.38
CA CYS A 14 -1.64 8.15 -1.61
C CYS A 14 -1.67 6.64 -1.87
N TYR A 15 -2.21 5.88 -0.92
CA TYR A 15 -2.37 4.44 -1.05
C TYR A 15 -3.84 4.03 -0.99
N CYS A 16 -4.30 3.33 -2.03
CA CYS A 16 -5.63 2.76 -2.07
C CYS A 16 -5.63 1.34 -1.49
N HIS A 17 -5.95 1.19 -0.21
CA HIS A 17 -6.06 -0.11 0.45
C HIS A 17 -7.16 -1.01 -0.16
N LEU A 18 -8.17 -0.42 -0.83
CA LEU A 18 -9.24 -1.18 -1.46
C LEU A 18 -8.74 -2.09 -2.59
N CYS A 19 -7.73 -1.64 -3.36
CA CYS A 19 -7.15 -2.42 -4.45
C CYS A 19 -5.63 -2.65 -4.35
N GLY A 20 -4.98 -2.05 -3.34
CA GLY A 20 -3.54 -2.10 -3.12
C GLY A 20 -2.69 -1.18 -3.99
N ASN A 21 -3.29 -0.19 -4.66
CA ASN A 21 -2.58 0.66 -5.63
C ASN A 21 -2.04 1.95 -4.99
N LEU A 22 -0.75 2.21 -5.16
CA LEU A 22 -0.13 3.51 -4.92
C LEU A 22 -0.49 4.47 -6.08
N PHE A 23 -0.89 5.70 -5.76
CA PHE A 23 -1.24 6.69 -6.78
C PHE A 23 -0.87 8.11 -6.34
N VAL A 24 -0.62 8.97 -7.33
CA VAL A 24 -0.40 10.40 -7.11
C VAL A 24 -1.72 11.11 -7.43
N PRO A 25 -2.39 11.74 -6.46
CA PRO A 25 -3.54 12.58 -6.74
C PRO A 25 -3.11 13.79 -7.58
N ARG A 26 -3.84 14.08 -8.65
CA ARG A 26 -3.58 15.21 -9.56
C ARG A 26 -4.41 16.45 -9.26
N LEU A 27 -5.30 16.36 -8.29
CA LEU A 27 -6.26 17.39 -7.91
C LEU A 27 -6.12 17.66 -6.41
N ASP A 28 -6.62 18.82 -5.99
CA ASP A 28 -6.66 19.24 -4.58
C ASP A 28 -7.74 18.50 -3.77
N ALA A 29 -8.56 17.70 -4.45
CA ALA A 29 -9.58 16.84 -3.86
C ALA A 29 -9.21 15.36 -4.03
N ILE A 30 -9.53 14.56 -3.01
CA ILE A 30 -9.31 13.11 -2.99
C ILE A 30 -10.56 12.38 -2.53
N ALA A 31 -10.80 11.19 -3.08
CA ALA A 31 -11.86 10.34 -2.58
C ALA A 31 -11.36 9.53 -1.38
N ARG A 32 -12.10 9.51 -0.28
CA ARG A 32 -11.80 8.76 0.95
C ARG A 32 -12.91 7.76 1.25
N ALA A 33 -12.52 6.56 1.63
CA ALA A 33 -13.41 5.51 2.07
C ALA A 33 -13.52 5.53 3.61
N TYR A 34 -14.75 5.45 4.11
CA TYR A 34 -15.09 5.38 5.52
C TYR A 34 -15.86 4.09 5.82
N ASN A 35 -15.59 3.45 6.96
CA ASN A 35 -16.33 2.26 7.38
C ASN A 35 -17.77 2.61 7.82
N ASP A 36 -18.52 1.62 8.29
CA ASP A 36 -19.89 1.81 8.81
C ASP A 36 -19.97 2.63 10.11
N ARG A 37 -18.86 2.75 10.83
CA ARG A 37 -18.73 3.58 12.04
C ARG A 37 -18.31 5.02 11.74
N GLY A 38 -17.98 5.32 10.49
CA GLY A 38 -17.47 6.63 10.07
C GLY A 38 -15.97 6.79 10.22
N ASP A 39 -15.22 5.74 10.57
CA ASP A 39 -13.76 5.81 10.64
C ASP A 39 -13.16 5.81 9.23
N TRP A 40 -12.11 6.62 9.03
CA TRP A 40 -11.33 6.59 7.79
C TRP A 40 -10.68 5.23 7.57
N VAL A 41 -10.78 4.70 6.35
CA VAL A 41 -10.23 3.41 5.95
C VAL A 41 -9.07 3.59 4.97
N SER A 42 -9.24 4.45 3.96
CA SER A 42 -8.28 4.58 2.87
C SER A 42 -8.61 5.75 1.97
N ASP A 43 -7.59 6.30 1.30
CA ASP A 43 -7.80 7.03 0.06
C ASP A 43 -8.23 6.07 -1.06
N VAL A 44 -8.94 6.57 -2.07
CA VAL A 44 -9.49 5.79 -3.17
C VAL A 44 -8.92 6.26 -4.50
N CYS A 45 -8.25 5.36 -5.21
CA CYS A 45 -7.60 5.70 -6.47
C CYS A 45 -8.62 5.91 -7.61
N PRO A 46 -8.26 6.69 -8.66
CA PRO A 46 -9.14 6.91 -9.81
C PRO A 46 -9.62 5.63 -10.51
N LYS A 47 -8.79 4.58 -10.53
CA LYS A 47 -9.14 3.27 -11.11
C LYS A 47 -10.25 2.56 -10.33
N CYS A 48 -10.32 2.75 -9.01
CA CYS A 48 -11.41 2.23 -8.19
C CYS A 48 -12.68 3.04 -8.42
N LEU A 49 -12.59 4.37 -8.43
CA LEU A 49 -13.75 5.24 -8.70
C LEU A 49 -14.38 4.94 -10.07
N ALA A 50 -13.55 4.83 -11.12
CA ALA A 50 -14.01 4.54 -12.48
C ALA A 50 -14.65 3.14 -12.63
N ALA A 51 -14.34 2.20 -11.73
CA ALA A 51 -14.89 0.85 -11.77
C ALA A 51 -16.28 0.72 -11.13
N GLY A 52 -16.76 1.77 -10.45
CA GLY A 52 -18.04 1.76 -9.74
C GLY A 52 -18.06 0.80 -8.53
N THR A 53 -19.21 0.73 -7.85
CA THR A 53 -19.39 -0.05 -6.61
C THR A 53 -19.05 -1.53 -6.77
N ASP A 54 -19.58 -2.17 -7.81
CA ASP A 54 -19.36 -3.60 -8.06
C ASP A 54 -17.90 -3.90 -8.41
N GLY A 55 -17.27 -3.02 -9.21
CA GLY A 55 -15.86 -3.15 -9.55
C GLY A 55 -14.94 -2.93 -8.35
N ILE A 56 -15.29 -2.00 -7.44
CA ILE A 56 -14.60 -1.82 -6.16
C ILE A 56 -14.72 -3.09 -5.32
N ALA A 57 -15.93 -3.63 -5.16
CA ALA A 57 -16.15 -4.86 -4.39
C ALA A 57 -15.37 -6.05 -4.96
N ALA A 58 -15.30 -6.20 -6.28
CA ALA A 58 -14.52 -7.25 -6.94
C ALA A 58 -13.01 -7.08 -6.67
N ARG A 59 -12.49 -5.85 -6.80
CA ARG A 59 -11.08 -5.53 -6.51
C ARG A 59 -10.73 -5.78 -5.03
N MET A 60 -11.62 -5.41 -4.11
CA MET A 60 -11.43 -5.69 -2.68
C MET A 60 -11.38 -7.19 -2.39
N ARG A 61 -12.27 -7.98 -2.98
CA ARG A 61 -12.24 -9.45 -2.84
C ARG A 61 -10.94 -10.04 -3.38
N GLN A 62 -10.52 -9.60 -4.57
CA GLN A 62 -9.25 -10.03 -5.17
C GLN A 62 -8.06 -9.63 -4.29
N ARG A 63 -8.02 -8.40 -3.78
CA ARG A 63 -6.96 -7.92 -2.88
C ARG A 63 -6.93 -8.71 -1.59
N ALA A 64 -8.08 -8.97 -0.97
CA ALA A 64 -8.18 -9.78 0.24
C ALA A 64 -7.67 -11.21 0.00
N HIS A 65 -7.96 -11.81 -1.15
CA HIS A 65 -7.40 -13.11 -1.52
C HIS A 65 -5.87 -13.06 -1.61
N TYR A 66 -5.30 -12.08 -2.33
CA TYR A 66 -3.84 -11.93 -2.42
C TYR A 66 -3.18 -11.68 -1.06
N LEU A 67 -3.80 -10.86 -0.20
CA LEU A 67 -3.28 -10.58 1.13
C LEU A 67 -3.25 -11.83 2.02
N ARG A 68 -4.27 -12.69 1.94
CA ARG A 68 -4.25 -13.98 2.66
C ARG A 68 -3.14 -14.90 2.17
N MET A 69 -2.93 -14.97 0.86
CA MET A 69 -1.83 -15.76 0.29
C MET A 69 -0.46 -15.21 0.71
N ALA A 70 -0.29 -13.89 0.68
CA ALA A 70 0.93 -13.23 1.13
C ALA A 70 1.17 -13.44 2.63
N ALA A 71 0.13 -13.33 3.46
CA ALA A 71 0.22 -13.60 4.89
C ALA A 71 0.66 -15.04 5.16
N ALA A 72 0.02 -16.03 4.53
CA ALA A 72 0.39 -17.43 4.68
C ALA A 72 1.84 -17.71 4.24
N GLU A 73 2.30 -17.07 3.16
CA GLU A 73 3.68 -17.22 2.72
C GLU A 73 4.67 -16.56 3.68
N LEU A 74 4.36 -15.38 4.21
CA LEU A 74 5.19 -14.71 5.22
C LEU A 74 5.27 -15.54 6.51
N GLU A 75 4.15 -16.11 6.97
CA GLU A 75 4.11 -17.03 8.11
C GLU A 75 4.98 -18.26 7.86
N ARG A 76 4.90 -18.86 6.67
CA ARG A 76 5.75 -20.00 6.27
C ARG A 76 7.23 -19.65 6.26
N LEU A 77 7.60 -18.50 5.69
CA LEU A 77 8.99 -18.03 5.63
C LEU A 77 9.53 -17.71 7.02
N ALA A 78 8.73 -17.06 7.87
CA ALA A 78 9.09 -16.73 9.25
C ALA A 78 9.26 -17.97 10.13
N GLY A 79 8.63 -19.09 9.79
CA GLY A 79 8.84 -20.38 10.47
C GLY A 79 10.12 -21.12 10.05
N GLY A 80 10.84 -20.65 9.03
CA GLY A 80 12.11 -21.21 8.59
C GLY A 80 13.33 -20.51 9.18
N GLU A 81 14.52 -21.03 8.87
CA GLU A 81 15.77 -20.34 9.16
C GLU A 81 15.94 -19.13 8.22
N ILE A 82 16.14 -17.94 8.80
CA ILE A 82 16.37 -16.70 8.06
C ILE A 82 17.86 -16.35 8.16
N ASN A 83 18.58 -16.56 7.06
CA ASN A 83 19.96 -16.10 6.91
C ASN A 83 19.97 -14.65 6.45
N ALA A 84 20.20 -13.72 7.37
CA ALA A 84 20.23 -12.29 7.10
C ALA A 84 21.60 -11.68 7.44
N PRO A 85 22.10 -10.71 6.64
CA PRO A 85 23.26 -9.93 7.02
C PRO A 85 22.95 -9.05 8.23
N SER A 86 23.99 -8.73 8.99
CA SER A 86 23.95 -7.72 10.04
C SER A 86 23.81 -6.31 9.45
N LEU A 87 23.40 -5.36 10.30
CA LEU A 87 23.36 -3.95 9.93
C LEU A 87 24.78 -3.40 9.68
N GLU A 88 25.78 -3.90 10.41
CA GLU A 88 27.19 -3.58 10.23
C GLU A 88 27.69 -4.00 8.85
N GLU A 89 27.40 -5.23 8.42
CA GLU A 89 27.76 -5.72 7.07
C GLU A 89 27.12 -4.84 5.98
N LEU A 90 25.85 -4.46 6.15
CA LEU A 90 25.17 -3.54 5.23
C LEU A 90 25.85 -2.16 5.20
N THR A 91 26.26 -1.64 6.35
CA THR A 91 26.90 -0.33 6.47
C THR A 91 28.27 -0.32 5.80
N VAL A 92 29.09 -1.35 6.05
CA VAL A 92 30.41 -1.50 5.42
C VAL A 92 30.27 -1.57 3.90
N MET A 93 29.32 -2.37 3.40
CA MET A 93 29.09 -2.47 1.95
C MET A 93 28.73 -1.12 1.32
N ASN A 94 27.88 -0.32 1.98
CA ASN A 94 27.53 1.02 1.50
C ASN A 94 28.74 1.96 1.44
N GLN A 95 29.64 1.90 2.41
CA GLN A 95 30.87 2.70 2.41
C GLN A 95 31.80 2.29 1.27
N VAL A 96 31.93 0.98 1.01
CA VAL A 96 32.71 0.46 -0.12
C VAL A 96 32.14 0.95 -1.45
N ILE A 97 30.83 0.86 -1.64
CA ILE A 97 30.17 1.35 -2.87
C ILE A 97 30.42 2.85 -3.07
N GLN A 98 30.31 3.65 -2.02
CA GLN A 98 30.58 5.09 -2.09
C GLN A 98 32.04 5.40 -2.45
N ALA A 99 33.00 4.68 -1.87
CA ALA A 99 34.42 4.86 -2.15
C ALA A 99 34.82 4.42 -3.58
N LEU A 100 34.05 3.53 -4.22
CA LEU A 100 34.25 3.13 -5.62
C LEU A 100 33.60 4.08 -6.63
N GLN A 101 32.69 4.94 -6.18
CA GLN A 101 31.99 5.93 -7.00
C GLN A 101 32.60 7.34 -6.91
N SER A 102 33.55 7.55 -5.99
CA SER A 102 34.37 8.75 -5.83
C SER A 102 35.68 8.67 -6.59
#